data_AF-V9Z4R3-F1
#
_entry.id   AF-V9Z4R3-F1
#
_cell.length_a   1.000
_cell.length_b   1.000
_cell.length_c   1.000
_cell.angle_alpha   90.00
_cell.angle_beta   90.00
_cell.angle_gamma   90.00
#
_symmetry.space_group_name_H-M   'P 1'
#
loop_
_entity.id
_entity.type
_entity.pdbx_description
1 polymer ?
#
loop_
_entity_poly.entity_id
_entity_poly.type
_entity_poly.pdbx_seq_one_letter_code
_entity_poly.pdbx_strand_id
1 'polypeptide(L)'
;MTATCINGIEVVEDQPAQSPLTRPGVYVVFDKIRHLLLADGSEWYGCALCDYTSQNKNSILPHLKAHAPKKEPTAKAARAIASVRPNRGAASSPSMRRTSSRRTGGNLASLTLGELVERAQLTEQMREQRDAARAELKAAARRASGWKEQATRYRTEMEHWKRRATSAEQQLAKVRGVVGASA
;
A
#
# COMPACT_ATOMS: atom_id res chain seq x y z
N MET A 1 11.95 -20.60 15.90
CA MET A 1 13.24 -21.16 16.34
C MET A 1 14.31 -20.20 15.86
N THR A 2 15.15 -19.70 16.75
CA THR A 2 16.23 -18.76 16.43
C THR A 2 17.52 -19.55 16.43
N ALA A 3 18.19 -19.63 15.29
CA ALA A 3 19.46 -20.32 15.19
C ALA A 3 20.47 -19.67 16.14
N THR A 4 20.92 -20.41 17.15
CA THR A 4 21.88 -19.92 18.16
C THR A 4 23.32 -19.93 17.62
N CYS A 5 23.57 -20.72 16.57
CA CYS A 5 24.87 -20.83 15.92
C CYS A 5 24.68 -20.94 14.40
N ILE A 6 25.46 -20.21 13.61
CA ILE A 6 25.51 -20.31 12.15
C ILE A 6 26.94 -20.69 11.77
N ASN A 7 27.12 -21.86 11.12
CA ASN A 7 28.45 -22.38 10.76
C ASN A 7 29.43 -22.47 11.94
N GLY A 8 28.94 -22.72 13.16
CA GLY A 8 29.75 -22.78 14.38
C GLY A 8 30.11 -21.41 14.99
N ILE A 9 29.57 -20.31 14.45
CA ILE A 9 29.74 -18.95 14.98
C ILE A 9 28.46 -18.56 15.71
N GLU A 10 28.59 -17.98 16.90
CA GLU A 10 27.48 -17.55 17.73
C GLU A 10 26.80 -16.28 17.18
N VAL A 11 25.47 -16.24 17.28
CA VAL A 11 24.67 -15.06 16.92
C VAL A 11 24.62 -14.11 18.11
N VAL A 12 25.14 -12.90 17.93
CA VAL A 12 25.19 -11.85 18.97
C VAL A 12 23.88 -11.07 19.01
N GLU A 13 23.31 -10.73 17.86
CA GLU A 13 22.05 -10.00 17.78
C GLU A 13 21.07 -10.66 16.81
N ASP A 14 19.82 -10.80 17.23
CA ASP A 14 18.69 -11.22 16.39
C ASP A 14 17.61 -10.11 16.42
N GLN A 15 17.45 -9.43 15.29
CA GLN A 15 16.51 -8.32 15.13
C GLN A 15 15.63 -8.53 13.88
N PRO A 16 14.39 -8.04 13.85
CA PRO A 16 13.58 -8.09 12.63
C PRO A 16 14.23 -7.23 11.53
N ALA A 17 14.27 -7.77 10.31
CA ALA A 17 14.94 -7.06 9.21
C ALA A 17 14.15 -5.82 8.79
N GLN A 18 14.85 -4.69 8.65
CA GLN A 18 14.23 -3.43 8.28
C GLN A 18 13.75 -3.43 6.82
N SER A 19 12.58 -2.84 6.59
CA SER A 19 12.04 -2.63 5.24
C SER A 19 12.67 -1.40 4.58
N PRO A 20 12.94 -1.42 3.26
CA PRO A 20 13.28 -0.23 2.49
C PRO A 20 12.21 0.88 2.57
N LEU A 21 11.00 0.54 3.02
CA LEU A 21 9.88 1.46 3.19
C LEU A 21 9.93 2.23 4.52
N THR A 22 10.92 1.97 5.37
CA THR A 22 11.10 2.68 6.65
C THR A 22 11.37 4.16 6.38
N ARG A 23 10.62 5.04 7.07
CA ARG A 23 10.73 6.51 6.95
C ARG A 23 10.73 7.14 8.34
N PRO A 24 11.23 8.37 8.52
CA PRO A 24 11.14 9.06 9.81
C PRO A 24 9.70 9.10 10.32
N GLY A 25 9.46 8.54 11.52
CA GLY A 25 8.14 8.44 12.14
C GLY A 25 7.30 7.21 11.76
N VAL A 26 7.74 6.39 10.80
CA VAL A 26 7.05 5.14 10.42
C VAL A 26 8.06 3.99 10.28
N TYR A 27 8.07 3.11 11.27
CA TYR A 27 8.93 1.95 11.31
C TYR A 27 8.21 0.74 10.69
N VAL A 28 8.75 0.23 9.58
CA VAL A 28 8.20 -0.94 8.87
C VAL A 28 9.26 -2.02 8.82
N VAL A 29 8.98 -3.18 9.38
CA VAL A 29 9.86 -4.35 9.36
C VAL A 29 9.30 -5.46 8.48
N PHE A 30 10.16 -6.39 8.09
CA PHE A 30 9.74 -7.62 7.44
C PHE A 30 9.42 -8.68 8.50
N ASP A 31 8.14 -9.02 8.66
CA ASP A 31 7.69 -10.00 9.67
C ASP A 31 8.35 -11.38 9.54
N LYS A 32 8.74 -11.77 8.32
CA LYS A 32 9.24 -13.10 8.00
C LYS A 32 10.76 -13.18 7.84
N ILE A 33 11.47 -12.05 7.95
CA ILE A 33 12.92 -11.99 7.75
C ILE A 33 13.56 -11.49 9.05
N ARG A 34 14.49 -12.28 9.57
CA ARG A 34 15.35 -11.88 10.69
C ARG A 34 16.69 -11.41 10.17
N HIS A 35 17.27 -10.42 10.83
CA HIS A 35 18.62 -9.93 10.66
C HIS A 35 19.44 -10.46 11.83
N LEU A 36 20.52 -11.17 11.53
CA LEU A 36 21.37 -11.86 12.48
C LEU A 36 22.77 -11.28 12.37
N LEU A 37 23.29 -10.74 13.48
CA LEU A 37 24.67 -10.29 13.57
C LEU A 37 25.49 -11.37 14.29
N LEU A 38 26.48 -11.92 13.61
CA LEU A 38 27.38 -12.93 14.19
C LEU A 38 28.50 -12.28 14.99
N ALA A 39 29.15 -13.08 15.85
CA ALA A 39 30.29 -12.64 16.66
C ALA A 39 31.52 -12.19 15.83
N ASP A 40 31.62 -12.64 14.58
CA ASP A 40 32.64 -12.20 13.62
C ASP A 40 32.31 -10.83 12.99
N GLY A 41 31.14 -10.26 13.28
CA GLY A 41 30.64 -9.02 12.68
C GLY A 41 30.01 -9.21 11.29
N SER A 42 29.85 -10.45 10.82
CA SER A 42 29.16 -10.71 9.55
C SER A 42 27.65 -10.61 9.70
N GLU A 43 27.01 -9.98 8.71
CA GLU A 43 25.56 -9.84 8.65
C GLU A 43 24.94 -11.02 7.89
N TRP A 44 23.98 -11.66 8.53
CA TRP A 44 23.21 -12.76 7.97
C TRP A 44 21.72 -12.47 8.06
N TYR A 45 20.96 -13.11 7.19
CA TYR A 45 19.52 -13.02 7.17
C TYR A 45 18.93 -14.41 7.40
N GLY A 46 17.99 -14.52 8.33
CA GLY A 46 17.31 -15.75 8.70
C GLY A 46 15.83 -15.74 8.29
N CYS A 47 15.28 -16.92 8.02
CA CYS A 47 13.84 -17.10 7.89
C CYS A 47 13.20 -17.23 9.28
N ALA A 48 12.10 -16.53 9.54
CA ALA A 48 11.38 -16.70 10.81
C ALA A 48 10.60 -18.02 10.90
N LEU A 49 10.38 -18.69 9.76
CA LEU A 49 9.53 -19.89 9.64
C LEU A 49 10.32 -21.21 9.65
N CYS A 50 11.61 -21.19 9.36
CA CYS A 50 12.49 -22.36 9.40
C CYS A 50 13.96 -21.94 9.58
N ASP A 51 14.86 -22.90 9.75
CA ASP A 51 16.28 -22.65 10.07
C ASP A 51 17.15 -22.25 8.85
N TYR A 52 16.53 -21.71 7.79
CA TYR A 52 17.28 -21.29 6.61
C TYR A 52 17.91 -19.92 6.83
N THR A 53 19.23 -19.84 6.61
CA THR A 53 20.04 -18.62 6.78
C THR A 53 20.87 -18.33 5.53
N SER A 54 21.04 -17.05 5.19
CA SER A 54 21.83 -16.61 4.04
C SER A 54 22.43 -15.22 4.30
N GLN A 55 23.65 -14.97 3.85
CA GLN A 55 24.28 -13.64 3.89
C GLN A 55 23.55 -12.61 3.01
N ASN A 56 22.91 -13.05 1.94
CA ASN A 56 22.20 -12.17 1.03
C ASN A 56 20.69 -12.13 1.32
N LYS A 57 20.17 -10.93 1.60
CA LYS A 57 18.72 -10.65 1.75
C LYS A 57 17.91 -11.09 0.53
N ASN A 58 18.48 -10.93 -0.67
CA ASN A 58 17.84 -11.30 -1.93
C ASN A 58 17.61 -12.81 -2.07
N SER A 59 18.36 -13.65 -1.36
CA SER A 59 18.19 -15.11 -1.36
C SER A 59 17.08 -15.57 -0.41
N ILE A 60 16.74 -14.78 0.61
CA ILE A 60 15.67 -15.10 1.56
C ILE A 60 14.29 -14.88 0.93
N LEU A 61 14.13 -13.84 0.11
CA LEU A 61 12.86 -13.53 -0.56
C LEU A 61 12.28 -14.69 -1.39
N PRO A 62 13.04 -15.35 -2.30
CA PRO A 62 12.53 -16.52 -3.01
C PRO A 62 12.30 -17.71 -2.09
N HIS A 63 13.12 -17.90 -1.05
CA HIS A 63 12.91 -18.93 -0.04
C HIS A 63 11.55 -18.77 0.68
N LEU A 64 11.19 -17.54 1.07
CA LEU A 64 9.89 -17.25 1.70
C LEU A 64 8.68 -17.58 0.83
N LYS A 65 8.83 -17.62 -0.50
CA LYS A 65 7.75 -18.04 -1.41
C LYS A 65 7.44 -19.53 -1.26
N ALA A 66 8.40 -20.36 -0.83
CA ALA A 66 8.17 -21.78 -0.57
C ALA A 66 7.28 -21.99 0.67
N HIS A 67 7.36 -21.09 1.64
CA HIS A 67 6.48 -21.07 2.82
C HIS A 67 5.13 -20.42 2.57
N ALA A 68 4.99 -19.65 1.49
CA ALA A 68 3.69 -19.14 1.11
C ALA A 68 2.82 -20.34 0.72
N PRO A 69 1.69 -20.59 1.38
CA PRO A 69 0.80 -21.67 0.99
C PRO A 69 0.50 -21.48 -0.49
N LYS A 70 0.67 -22.55 -1.28
CA LYS A 70 0.42 -22.56 -2.71
C LYS A 70 -1.04 -22.19 -2.90
N LYS A 71 -1.30 -20.89 -3.08
CA LYS A 71 -2.63 -20.38 -3.35
C LYS A 71 -2.98 -20.99 -4.70
N GLU A 72 -3.95 -21.91 -4.69
CA GLU A 72 -4.59 -22.49 -5.88
C GLU A 72 -4.55 -21.45 -6.99
N PRO A 73 -3.90 -21.73 -8.14
CA PRO A 73 -3.63 -20.73 -9.14
C PRO A 73 -4.96 -20.23 -9.69
N THR A 74 -5.42 -19.09 -9.18
CA THR A 74 -6.45 -18.33 -9.87
C THR A 74 -5.98 -18.11 -11.30
N ALA A 75 -6.87 -18.32 -12.27
CA ALA A 75 -6.62 -18.54 -13.69
C ALA A 75 -5.74 -17.49 -14.43
N LYS A 76 -5.27 -16.44 -13.75
CA LYS A 76 -4.34 -15.43 -14.26
C LYS A 76 -2.87 -15.90 -14.28
N ALA A 77 -2.45 -16.82 -13.40
CA ALA A 77 -1.02 -17.18 -13.26
C ALA A 77 -0.55 -18.28 -14.24
N ALA A 78 -1.42 -19.19 -14.66
CA ALA A 78 -1.06 -20.25 -15.62
C ALA A 78 -0.64 -19.71 -17.00
N ARG A 79 -1.03 -18.47 -17.31
CA ARG A 79 -0.79 -17.84 -18.62
C ARG A 79 0.62 -17.24 -18.78
N ALA A 80 1.35 -17.02 -17.69
CA ALA A 80 2.68 -16.40 -17.72
C ALA A 80 3.82 -17.43 -17.83
N ILE A 81 3.59 -18.69 -17.45
CA ILE A 81 4.62 -19.74 -17.46
C ILE A 81 4.80 -20.32 -18.89
N ALA A 82 3.77 -20.23 -19.74
CA ALA A 82 3.84 -20.66 -21.14
C ALA A 82 4.51 -19.63 -22.09
N SER A 83 4.91 -18.45 -21.60
CA SER A 83 5.37 -17.33 -22.45
C SER A 83 6.88 -17.04 -22.44
N VAL A 84 7.72 -17.84 -21.77
CA VAL A 84 9.18 -17.72 -21.95
C VAL A 84 9.59 -18.49 -23.20
N ARG A 85 9.43 -17.85 -24.36
CA ARG A 85 10.07 -18.23 -25.62
C ARG A 85 11.31 -17.37 -25.85
N PRO A 86 12.40 -17.92 -26.42
CA PRO A 86 13.64 -17.19 -26.60
C PRO A 86 13.50 -16.13 -27.70
N ASN A 87 14.23 -15.05 -27.49
CA ASN A 87 14.26 -13.83 -28.30
C ASN A 87 14.62 -14.10 -29.78
N ARG A 88 13.71 -13.79 -30.72
CA ARG A 88 14.00 -13.54 -32.14
C ARG A 88 13.03 -12.50 -32.71
N GLY A 89 13.58 -11.31 -32.95
CA GLY A 89 13.38 -10.41 -34.09
C GLY A 89 12.01 -10.16 -34.73
N ALA A 90 11.73 -8.85 -34.88
CA ALA A 90 11.06 -8.20 -36.01
C ALA A 90 9.52 -8.05 -36.03
N ALA A 91 9.13 -6.77 -35.91
CA ALA A 91 8.19 -6.01 -36.74
C ALA A 91 6.65 -6.22 -36.65
N SER A 92 5.99 -5.05 -36.56
CA SER A 92 4.68 -4.66 -37.12
C SER A 92 3.43 -4.65 -36.21
N SER A 93 2.99 -3.41 -35.92
CA SER A 93 1.65 -2.86 -35.64
C SER A 93 0.62 -3.62 -34.78
N PRO A 94 0.09 -3.02 -33.68
CA PRO A 94 -0.96 -3.67 -32.90
C PRO A 94 -2.36 -3.37 -33.44
N SER A 95 -2.96 -4.38 -34.06
CA SER A 95 -4.40 -4.51 -34.27
C SER A 95 -5.11 -4.69 -32.92
N MET A 96 -6.07 -3.83 -32.60
CA MET A 96 -6.90 -3.93 -31.40
C MET A 96 -7.78 -5.19 -31.42
N ARG A 97 -7.32 -6.29 -30.82
CA ARG A 97 -8.17 -7.44 -30.47
C ARG A 97 -8.71 -7.28 -29.06
N ARG A 98 -9.99 -6.92 -28.97
CA ARG A 98 -10.84 -7.11 -27.78
C ARG A 98 -10.83 -8.61 -27.43
N THR A 99 -10.07 -9.01 -26.41
CA THR A 99 -10.22 -10.35 -25.83
C THR A 99 -11.43 -10.36 -24.93
N SER A 100 -12.52 -10.95 -25.43
CA SER A 100 -13.70 -11.33 -24.68
C SER A 100 -13.30 -12.21 -23.48
N SER A 101 -13.49 -11.66 -22.28
CA SER A 101 -13.38 -12.39 -21.02
C SER A 101 -14.39 -13.53 -21.02
N ARG A 102 -13.90 -14.75 -21.28
CA ARG A 102 -14.67 -15.99 -21.20
C ARG A 102 -15.13 -16.17 -19.74
N ARG A 103 -16.37 -15.79 -19.45
CA ARG A 103 -17.05 -16.10 -18.18
C ARG A 103 -17.00 -17.61 -18.01
N THR A 104 -16.36 -18.09 -16.96
CA THR A 104 -16.61 -19.42 -16.38
C THR A 104 -18.03 -19.42 -15.83
N GLY A 105 -19.00 -19.51 -16.73
CA GLY A 105 -20.34 -19.96 -16.39
C GLY A 105 -20.22 -21.43 -16.05
N GLY A 106 -20.11 -21.75 -14.76
CA GLY A 106 -20.36 -23.11 -14.29
C GLY A 106 -21.69 -23.58 -14.86
N ASN A 107 -21.74 -24.83 -15.32
CA ASN A 107 -22.89 -25.37 -16.02
C ASN A 107 -24.13 -25.28 -15.13
N LEU A 108 -25.04 -24.33 -15.41
CA LEU A 108 -26.24 -24.10 -14.60
C LEU A 108 -27.17 -25.31 -14.61
N ALA A 109 -27.02 -26.20 -15.60
CA ALA A 109 -27.83 -27.40 -15.77
C ALA A 109 -27.54 -28.50 -14.74
N SER A 110 -26.42 -28.43 -14.01
CA SER A 110 -26.08 -29.42 -12.99
C SER A 110 -26.44 -28.99 -11.56
N LEU A 111 -27.02 -27.80 -11.38
CA LEU A 111 -27.39 -27.27 -10.07
C LEU A 111 -28.83 -27.67 -9.72
N THR A 112 -29.04 -28.02 -8.46
CA THR A 112 -30.38 -28.20 -7.89
C THR A 112 -31.10 -26.86 -7.77
N LEU A 113 -32.44 -26.89 -7.65
CA LEU A 113 -33.22 -25.66 -7.47
C LEU A 113 -32.79 -24.87 -6.23
N GLY A 114 -32.42 -25.54 -5.14
CA GLY A 114 -31.91 -24.90 -3.92
C GLY A 114 -30.61 -24.13 -4.16
N GLU A 115 -29.64 -24.74 -4.84
CA GLU A 115 -28.36 -24.08 -5.15
C GLU A 115 -28.52 -22.88 -6.08
N LEU A 116 -29.51 -22.90 -7.00
CA LEU A 116 -29.83 -21.76 -7.86
C LEU A 116 -30.40 -20.59 -7.05
N VAL A 117 -31.28 -20.85 -6.09
CA VAL A 117 -31.85 -19.82 -5.20
C VAL A 117 -30.76 -19.22 -4.32
N GLU A 118 -29.91 -20.03 -3.70
CA GLU A 118 -28.78 -19.54 -2.89
C GLU A 118 -27.83 -18.68 -3.70
N ARG A 119 -27.52 -19.10 -4.94
CA ARG A 119 -26.67 -18.31 -5.83
C ARG A 119 -27.31 -16.98 -6.23
N ALA A 120 -28.62 -16.96 -6.47
CA ALA A 120 -29.35 -15.72 -6.75
C ALA A 120 -29.30 -14.76 -5.55
N GLN A 121 -29.60 -15.26 -4.35
CA GLN A 121 -29.53 -14.49 -3.10
C GLN A 121 -28.13 -13.92 -2.86
N LEU A 122 -27.08 -14.75 -3.05
CA LEU A 122 -25.70 -14.27 -2.93
C LEU A 122 -25.39 -13.17 -3.94
N THR A 123 -25.89 -13.26 -5.18
CA THR A 123 -25.67 -12.20 -6.17
C THR A 123 -26.39 -10.90 -5.82
N GLU A 124 -27.56 -10.97 -5.20
CA GLU A 124 -28.29 -9.81 -4.68
C GLU A 124 -27.55 -9.19 -3.50
N GLN A 125 -27.13 -9.99 -2.53
CA GLN A 125 -26.33 -9.55 -1.39
C GLN A 125 -25.03 -8.85 -1.86
N MET A 126 -24.34 -9.41 -2.85
CA MET A 126 -23.13 -8.78 -3.41
C MET A 126 -23.44 -7.46 -4.14
N ARG A 127 -24.61 -7.32 -4.75
CA ARG A 127 -25.05 -6.05 -5.37
C ARG A 127 -25.32 -5.00 -4.29
N GLU A 128 -26.05 -5.38 -3.24
CA GLU A 128 -26.35 -4.52 -2.09
C GLU A 128 -25.07 -4.06 -1.40
N GLN A 129 -24.12 -4.96 -1.13
CA GLN A 129 -22.81 -4.60 -0.58
C GLN A 129 -22.06 -3.60 -1.46
N ARG A 130 -22.08 -3.79 -2.77
CA ARG A 130 -21.43 -2.86 -3.72
C ARG A 130 -22.12 -1.50 -3.75
N ASP A 131 -23.44 -1.47 -3.69
CA ASP A 131 -24.21 -0.22 -3.73
C ASP A 131 -24.11 0.54 -2.40
N ALA A 132 -24.07 -0.17 -1.27
CA ALA A 132 -23.72 0.37 0.04
C ALA A 132 -22.31 0.97 0.03
N ALA A 133 -21.30 0.25 -0.43
CA ALA A 133 -19.94 0.75 -0.55
C ALA A 133 -19.84 1.99 -1.46
N ARG A 134 -20.60 2.03 -2.57
CA ARG A 134 -20.69 3.22 -3.44
C ARG A 134 -21.35 4.40 -2.73
N ALA A 135 -22.37 4.17 -1.92
CA ALA A 135 -23.03 5.21 -1.14
C ALA A 135 -22.08 5.78 -0.07
N GLU A 136 -21.33 4.92 0.62
CA GLU A 136 -20.30 5.32 1.59
C GLU A 136 -19.19 6.16 0.94
N LEU A 137 -18.68 5.74 -0.22
CA LEU A 137 -17.69 6.51 -0.99
C LEU A 137 -18.22 7.90 -1.37
N LYS A 138 -19.48 7.99 -1.82
CA LYS A 138 -20.13 9.28 -2.12
C LYS A 138 -20.27 10.15 -0.86
N ALA A 139 -20.63 9.57 0.27
CA ALA A 139 -20.72 10.29 1.55
C ALA A 139 -19.35 10.78 2.03
N ALA A 140 -18.31 9.96 1.92
CA ALA A 140 -16.93 10.35 2.20
C ALA A 140 -16.46 11.49 1.29
N ALA A 141 -16.76 11.44 0.00
CA ALA A 141 -16.43 12.50 -0.94
C ALA A 141 -17.09 13.83 -0.58
N ARG A 142 -18.37 13.82 -0.18
CA ARG A 142 -19.07 15.03 0.31
C ARG A 142 -18.41 15.62 1.55
N ARG A 143 -18.06 14.78 2.53
CA ARG A 143 -17.33 15.22 3.73
C ARG A 143 -15.99 15.85 3.37
N ALA A 144 -15.24 15.22 2.46
CA ALA A 144 -13.95 15.77 2.00
C ALA A 144 -14.12 17.13 1.30
N SER A 145 -15.16 17.32 0.48
CA SER A 145 -15.47 18.62 -0.12
C SER A 145 -15.82 19.67 0.94
N GLY A 146 -16.64 19.32 1.94
CA GLY A 146 -16.97 20.24 3.04
C GLY A 146 -15.73 20.69 3.82
N TRP A 147 -14.80 19.78 4.11
CA TRP A 147 -13.52 20.15 4.75
C TRP A 147 -12.65 21.06 3.88
N LYS A 148 -12.65 20.87 2.55
CA LYS A 148 -11.93 21.76 1.63
C LYS A 148 -12.52 23.16 1.63
N GLU A 149 -13.85 23.29 1.61
CA GLU A 149 -14.54 24.58 1.68
C GLU A 149 -14.30 25.31 3.02
N GLN A 150 -14.27 24.56 4.13
CA GLN A 150 -13.89 25.15 5.42
C GLN A 150 -12.43 25.63 5.42
N ALA A 151 -11.51 24.83 4.87
CA ALA A 151 -10.11 25.21 4.79
C ALA A 151 -9.89 26.46 3.91
N THR A 152 -10.63 26.59 2.80
CA THR A 152 -10.57 27.81 1.97
C THR A 152 -11.14 29.01 2.71
N ARG A 153 -12.25 28.86 3.45
CA ARG A 153 -12.82 29.92 4.29
C ARG A 153 -11.85 30.37 5.38
N TYR A 154 -11.24 29.46 6.11
CA TYR A 154 -10.24 29.84 7.12
C TYR A 154 -9.04 30.56 6.50
N ARG A 155 -8.60 30.14 5.31
CA ARG A 155 -7.52 30.82 4.60
C ARG A 155 -7.89 32.26 4.24
N THR A 156 -9.10 32.49 3.72
CA THR A 156 -9.54 33.86 3.37
C THR A 156 -9.74 34.74 4.61
N GLU A 157 -10.28 34.17 5.70
CA GLU A 157 -10.40 34.85 6.99
C GLU A 157 -9.03 35.24 7.55
N MET A 158 -8.04 34.33 7.51
CA MET A 158 -6.66 34.61 7.93
C MET A 158 -6.02 35.73 7.12
N GLU A 159 -6.18 35.74 5.79
CA GLU A 159 -5.66 36.82 4.94
C GLU A 159 -6.35 38.17 5.22
N HIS A 160 -7.65 38.15 5.53
CA HIS A 160 -8.36 39.35 5.98
C HIS A 160 -7.80 39.87 7.32
N TRP A 161 -7.57 39.00 8.29
CA TRP A 161 -6.97 39.38 9.57
C TRP A 161 -5.56 39.94 9.41
N LYS A 162 -4.72 39.34 8.56
CA LYS A 162 -3.38 39.87 8.25
C LYS A 162 -3.45 41.29 7.69
N ARG A 163 -4.34 41.55 6.72
CA ARG A 163 -4.55 42.90 6.15
C ARG A 163 -5.02 43.90 7.20
N ARG A 164 -5.88 43.49 8.13
CA ARG A 164 -6.30 44.36 9.24
C ARG A 164 -5.15 44.67 10.20
N ALA A 165 -4.33 43.68 10.54
CA ALA A 165 -3.17 43.86 11.40
C ALA A 165 -2.16 44.84 10.78
N THR A 166 -1.81 44.67 9.51
CA THR A 166 -0.88 45.59 8.82
C THR A 166 -1.45 47.01 8.69
N SER A 167 -2.75 47.15 8.44
CA SER A 167 -3.42 48.46 8.43
C SER A 167 -3.38 49.13 9.81
N ALA A 168 -3.62 48.38 10.89
CA ALA A 168 -3.52 48.89 12.25
C ALA A 168 -2.08 49.32 12.60
N GLU A 169 -1.07 48.55 12.20
CA GLU A 169 0.35 48.91 12.36
C GLU A 169 0.69 50.23 11.64
N GLN A 170 0.20 50.40 10.40
CA GLN A 170 0.38 51.63 9.63
C GLN A 170 -0.30 52.83 10.32
N GLN A 171 -1.50 52.65 10.87
CA GLN A 171 -2.20 53.69 11.63
C GLN A 171 -1.43 54.09 12.89
N LEU A 172 -0.93 53.11 13.66
CA LEU A 172 -0.11 53.36 14.85
C LEU A 172 1.19 54.08 14.50
N ALA A 173 1.85 53.70 13.41
CA ALA A 173 3.04 54.39 12.91
C ALA A 173 2.75 55.86 12.56
N LYS A 174 1.61 56.12 11.91
CA LYS A 174 1.17 57.48 11.56
C LYS A 174 0.91 58.34 12.81
N VAL A 175 0.21 57.79 13.81
CA VAL A 175 -0.03 58.48 15.09
C VAL A 175 1.29 58.77 15.81
N ARG A 176 2.21 57.80 15.86
CA ARG A 176 3.53 57.98 16.47
C ARG A 176 4.33 59.09 15.79
N GLY A 177 4.26 59.21 14.47
CA GLY A 177 4.89 60.30 13.72
C GLY A 177 4.35 61.68 14.07
N VAL A 178 3.04 61.82 14.25
CA VAL A 178 2.40 63.09 14.64
C VAL A 178 2.78 63.50 16.06
N VAL A 179 2.77 62.54 17.00
CA VAL A 179 3.12 62.82 18.41
C VAL A 179 4.61 63.11 18.57
N GLY A 180 5.48 62.37 17.87
CA GLY A 180 6.94 62.54 17.96
C GLY A 180 7.49 63.80 17.28
N ALA A 181 6.73 64.45 16.38
CA ALA A 181 7.15 65.69 15.73
C ALA A 181 6.79 66.97 16.53
N SER A 182 6.05 66.83 17.63
CA SER A 182 5.59 67.95 18.46
C SER A 182 6.36 68.10 19.78
N ALA A 183 7.40 67.29 19.99
CA ALA A 183 8.30 67.31 21.15
C ALA A 183 9.70 67.75 20.71
#